data_AF-A0A6Y3EB53-F1
#
_entry.id   AF-A0A6Y3EB53-F1
#
_cell.length_a   1.000
_cell.length_b   1.000
_cell.length_c   1.000
_cell.angle_alpha   90.00
_cell.angle_beta   90.00
_cell.angle_gamma   90.00
#
_symmetry.space_group_name_H-M   'P 1'
#
loop_
_entity.id
_entity.type
_entity.pdbx_description
1 polymer ?
#
loop_
_entity_poly.entity_id
_entity_poly.type
_entity_poly.pdbx_seq_one_letter_code
_entity_poly.pdbx_strand_id
1 'polypeptide(L)'
;NADRTKTIIHNETSTVKIDRTEFVDGKHTETIKGNRGITVTEGDQFLTVKTGKREVKVETGTCTETVKQDISVTSISGEITLTAAKKITFVVGSSKIVMNADGTIKILGPSRVDINPGEK
;
A
#
# COMPACT_ATOMS: atom_id res chain seq x y z
N ASN A 1 1.20 6.16 -38.80
CA ASN A 1 1.00 5.28 -37.62
C ASN A 1 1.31 3.86 -38.02
N ALA A 2 2.28 3.25 -37.35
CA ALA A 2 2.66 1.87 -37.55
C ALA A 2 2.49 1.14 -36.22
N ASP A 3 1.77 0.03 -36.24
CA ASP A 3 1.59 -0.80 -35.07
C ASP A 3 2.75 -1.80 -34.98
N ARG A 4 3.14 -2.15 -33.75
CA ARG A 4 4.16 -3.18 -33.50
C ARG A 4 3.61 -4.25 -32.56
N THR A 5 3.73 -5.51 -32.97
CA THR A 5 3.41 -6.68 -32.15
C THR A 5 4.65 -7.56 -31.99
N LYS A 6 4.90 -8.08 -30.78
CA LYS A 6 6.01 -8.99 -30.48
C LYS A 6 5.46 -10.18 -29.68
N THR A 7 5.81 -11.40 -30.09
CA THR A 7 5.45 -12.64 -29.40
C THR A 7 6.72 -13.39 -29.02
N ILE A 8 6.86 -13.73 -27.74
CA ILE A 8 7.89 -14.63 -27.21
C ILE A 8 7.18 -15.87 -26.65
N ILE A 9 7.55 -17.06 -27.12
CA ILE A 9 6.88 -18.33 -26.75
C ILE A 9 7.54 -19.07 -25.58
N HIS A 10 8.70 -18.60 -25.14
CA HIS A 10 9.44 -19.14 -24.00
C HIS A 10 9.84 -17.98 -23.06
N ASN A 11 11.12 -17.90 -22.69
CA ASN A 11 11.62 -16.90 -21.76
C ASN A 11 12.16 -15.67 -22.50
N GLU A 12 11.93 -14.49 -21.93
CA GLU A 12 12.60 -13.23 -22.30
C GLU A 12 13.47 -12.77 -21.13
N THR A 13 14.69 -12.33 -21.41
CA THR A 13 15.58 -11.70 -20.42
C THR A 13 16.14 -10.43 -21.02
N SER A 14 16.11 -9.33 -20.25
CA SER A 14 16.57 -8.02 -20.68
C SER A 14 17.50 -7.43 -19.61
N THR A 15 18.65 -6.90 -20.04
CA THR A 15 19.60 -6.21 -19.16
C THR A 15 19.84 -4.81 -19.69
N VAL A 16 19.65 -3.81 -18.83
CA VAL A 16 20.02 -2.41 -19.08
C VAL A 16 21.13 -2.06 -18.10
N LYS A 17 22.28 -1.61 -18.61
CA LYS A 17 23.48 -1.38 -17.77
C LYS A 17 23.56 0.03 -17.18
N ILE A 18 22.77 0.95 -17.72
CA ILE A 18 22.73 2.35 -17.32
C ILE A 18 21.27 2.68 -17.01
N ASP A 19 20.66 3.58 -17.78
CA ASP A 19 19.31 4.07 -17.50
C ASP A 19 18.30 3.54 -18.51
N ARG A 20 17.05 3.39 -18.05
CA ARG A 20 15.88 3.19 -18.90
C ARG A 20 14.89 4.32 -18.65
N THR A 21 14.53 5.01 -19.72
CA THR A 21 13.42 5.98 -19.73
C THR A 21 12.37 5.49 -20.70
N GLU A 22 11.10 5.49 -20.28
CA GLU A 22 9.95 5.08 -21.10
C GLU A 22 8.87 6.16 -21.06
N PHE A 23 8.32 6.48 -22.22
CA PHE A 23 7.16 7.35 -22.38
C PHE A 23 6.05 6.56 -23.06
N VAL A 24 4.86 6.59 -22.45
CA VAL A 24 3.64 6.01 -23.03
C VAL A 24 2.60 7.12 -23.02
N ASP A 25 2.42 7.79 -24.17
CA ASP A 25 1.45 8.90 -24.30
C ASP A 25 -0.01 8.40 -24.23
N GLY A 26 -0.22 7.14 -24.60
CA GLY A 26 -1.50 6.45 -24.51
C GLY A 26 -1.68 5.68 -23.20
N LYS A 27 -2.53 4.64 -23.27
CA LYS A 27 -2.80 3.75 -22.14
C LYS A 27 -1.76 2.63 -22.04
N HIS A 28 -1.16 2.44 -20.87
CA HIS A 28 -0.42 1.24 -20.53
C HIS A 28 -1.36 0.21 -19.87
N THR A 29 -1.34 -1.05 -20.31
CA THR A 29 -2.06 -2.16 -19.66
C THR A 29 -1.14 -3.36 -19.57
N GLU A 30 -1.00 -3.93 -18.37
CA GLU A 30 -0.15 -5.09 -18.09
C GLU A 30 -1.00 -6.21 -17.48
N THR A 31 -0.84 -7.44 -17.96
CA THR A 31 -1.49 -8.63 -17.39
C THR A 31 -0.44 -9.70 -17.14
N ILE A 32 -0.29 -10.13 -15.88
CA ILE A 32 0.65 -11.18 -15.46
C ILE A 32 -0.17 -12.33 -14.87
N LYS A 33 0.00 -13.54 -15.42
CA LYS A 33 -0.67 -14.76 -14.90
C LYS A 33 0.07 -15.39 -13.71
N GLY A 34 1.39 -15.25 -13.69
CA GLY A 34 2.24 -15.72 -12.61
C GLY A 34 2.53 -14.63 -11.58
N ASN A 35 3.65 -14.77 -10.88
CA ASN A 35 4.09 -13.82 -9.88
C ASN A 35 4.75 -12.58 -10.52
N ARG A 36 4.54 -11.41 -9.92
CA ARG A 36 5.24 -10.16 -10.24
C ARG A 36 6.08 -9.73 -9.04
N GLY A 37 7.40 -9.81 -9.16
CA GLY A 37 8.35 -9.34 -8.16
C GLY A 37 9.07 -8.08 -8.64
N ILE A 38 9.24 -7.09 -7.76
CA ILE A 38 10.04 -5.89 -8.01
C ILE A 38 11.01 -5.74 -6.85
N THR A 39 12.25 -5.38 -7.15
CA THR A 39 13.28 -5.08 -6.15
C THR A 39 14.03 -3.84 -6.58
N VAL A 40 14.05 -2.84 -5.71
CA VAL A 40 14.90 -1.66 -5.80
C VAL A 40 15.98 -1.85 -4.73
N THR A 41 17.18 -2.21 -5.15
CA THR A 41 18.27 -2.53 -4.21
C THR A 41 18.85 -1.26 -3.58
N GLU A 42 18.92 -0.19 -4.37
CA GLU A 42 19.48 1.10 -3.98
C GLU A 42 18.60 2.23 -4.54
N GLY A 43 18.49 3.33 -3.81
CA GLY A 43 17.68 4.49 -4.18
C GLY A 43 16.20 4.36 -3.79
N ASP A 44 15.40 5.28 -4.33
CA ASP A 44 14.00 5.47 -3.96
C ASP A 44 13.03 4.99 -5.05
N GLN A 45 11.83 4.56 -4.63
CA GLN A 45 10.71 4.31 -5.54
C GLN A 45 9.66 5.41 -5.41
N PHE A 46 9.43 6.16 -6.49
CA PHE A 46 8.40 7.19 -6.55
C PHE A 46 7.20 6.73 -7.39
N LEU A 47 5.98 7.06 -6.95
CA LEU A 47 4.74 6.87 -7.70
C LEU A 47 3.87 8.11 -7.54
N THR A 48 3.54 8.76 -8.66
CA THR A 48 2.70 9.96 -8.69
C THR A 48 1.51 9.74 -9.60
N VAL A 49 0.29 9.92 -9.06
CA VAL A 49 -0.95 10.00 -9.84
C VAL A 49 -1.42 11.45 -9.81
N LYS A 50 -1.15 12.20 -10.88
CA LYS A 50 -1.49 13.64 -10.94
C LYS A 50 -3.00 13.89 -11.01
N THR A 51 -3.71 13.02 -11.73
CA THR A 51 -5.16 13.08 -11.92
C THR A 51 -5.74 11.67 -11.87
N GLY A 52 -7.00 11.53 -11.42
CA GLY A 52 -7.68 10.25 -11.31
C GLY A 52 -7.49 9.56 -9.94
N LYS A 53 -7.55 8.23 -9.91
CA LYS A 53 -7.49 7.41 -8.69
C LYS A 53 -6.38 6.37 -8.74
N ARG A 54 -5.79 6.08 -7.59
CA ARG A 54 -4.99 4.87 -7.35
C ARG A 54 -5.87 3.87 -6.61
N GLU A 55 -6.04 2.67 -7.17
CA GLU A 55 -6.83 1.59 -6.57
C GLU A 55 -5.96 0.35 -6.42
N VAL A 56 -6.05 -0.30 -5.25
CA VAL A 56 -5.38 -1.58 -4.96
C VAL A 56 -6.46 -2.56 -4.52
N LYS A 57 -6.64 -3.64 -5.28
CA LYS A 57 -7.61 -4.69 -4.99
C LYS A 57 -6.89 -6.04 -4.91
N VAL A 58 -6.99 -6.69 -3.76
CA VAL A 58 -6.51 -8.06 -3.54
C VAL A 58 -7.75 -8.92 -3.35
N GLU A 59 -8.14 -9.66 -4.39
CA GLU A 59 -9.39 -10.45 -4.35
C GLU A 59 -9.29 -11.65 -3.42
N THR A 60 -8.11 -12.26 -3.37
CA THR A 60 -7.79 -13.37 -2.46
C THR A 60 -6.40 -13.16 -1.88
N GLY A 61 -6.19 -13.59 -0.64
CA GLY A 61 -4.89 -13.49 0.05
C GLY A 61 -4.80 -12.29 1.00
N THR A 62 -3.56 -11.82 1.21
CA THR A 62 -3.23 -10.80 2.22
C THR A 62 -2.46 -9.65 1.60
N CYS A 63 -2.74 -8.42 2.04
CA CYS A 63 -1.90 -7.25 1.80
C CYS A 63 -1.08 -6.97 3.06
N THR A 64 0.24 -6.87 2.95
CA THR A 64 1.14 -6.57 4.08
C THR A 64 2.12 -5.48 3.66
N GLU A 65 2.35 -4.52 4.55
CA GLU A 65 3.36 -3.48 4.40
C GLU A 65 4.25 -3.50 5.64
N THR A 66 5.56 -3.42 5.45
CA THR A 66 6.54 -3.44 6.53
C THR A 66 7.59 -2.39 6.24
N VAL A 67 7.73 -1.43 7.15
CA VAL A 67 8.66 -0.31 7.06
C VAL A 67 9.48 -0.29 8.34
N LYS A 68 10.81 -0.14 8.21
CA LYS A 68 11.71 -0.10 9.37
C LYS A 68 11.61 1.23 10.13
N GLN A 69 11.40 2.29 9.39
CA GLN A 69 11.26 3.66 9.88
C GLN A 69 9.79 4.06 9.88
N ASP A 70 9.53 5.36 9.79
CA ASP A 70 8.19 5.92 9.91
C ASP A 70 7.29 5.62 8.71
N ILE A 71 5.99 5.54 9.00
CA ILE A 71 4.92 5.53 8.01
C ILE A 71 4.10 6.79 8.24
N SER A 72 3.93 7.60 7.19
CA SER A 72 3.07 8.79 7.21
C SER A 72 1.92 8.63 6.22
N VAL A 73 0.69 8.79 6.69
CA VAL A 73 -0.51 8.80 5.86
C VAL A 73 -1.25 10.09 6.10
N THR A 74 -1.37 10.91 5.06
CA THR A 74 -2.03 12.22 5.13
C THR A 74 -3.12 12.30 4.09
N SER A 75 -4.34 12.55 4.54
CA SER A 75 -5.41 13.05 3.69
C SER A 75 -5.52 14.56 3.90
N ILE A 76 -5.30 15.35 2.85
CA ILE A 76 -5.24 16.82 2.95
C ILE A 76 -6.63 17.43 3.10
N SER A 77 -7.58 16.95 2.28
CA SER A 77 -8.94 17.50 2.21
C SER A 77 -10.04 16.46 2.39
N GLY A 78 -9.70 15.17 2.40
CA GLY A 78 -10.64 14.06 2.59
C GLY A 78 -10.48 13.37 3.93
N GLU A 79 -11.12 12.22 4.09
CA GLU A 79 -11.03 11.36 5.27
C GLU A 79 -10.08 10.17 5.10
N ILE A 80 -9.69 9.57 6.22
CA ILE A 80 -9.06 8.24 6.26
C ILE A 80 -10.08 7.28 6.85
N THR A 81 -10.58 6.37 6.00
CA THR A 81 -11.59 5.38 6.39
C THR A 81 -10.97 3.99 6.46
N LEU A 82 -11.07 3.36 7.63
CA LEU A 82 -10.65 1.97 7.87
C LEU A 82 -11.87 1.11 8.16
N THR A 83 -12.14 0.15 7.28
CA THR A 83 -13.26 -0.79 7.43
C THR A 83 -12.73 -2.22 7.49
N ALA A 84 -13.16 -2.98 8.49
CA ALA A 84 -12.82 -4.38 8.63
C ALA A 84 -14.03 -5.19 9.08
N ALA A 85 -14.24 -6.37 8.48
CA ALA A 85 -15.38 -7.23 8.81
C ALA A 85 -15.27 -7.92 10.19
N LYS A 86 -14.06 -8.01 10.75
CA LYS A 86 -13.80 -8.75 12.00
C LYS A 86 -13.28 -7.83 13.12
N LYS A 87 -12.15 -7.17 12.87
CA LYS A 87 -11.49 -6.33 13.86
C LYS A 87 -10.57 -5.31 13.22
N ILE A 88 -10.39 -4.18 13.90
CA ILE A 88 -9.29 -3.24 13.69
C ILE A 88 -8.43 -3.26 14.95
N THR A 89 -7.11 -3.28 14.81
CA THR A 89 -6.19 -3.35 15.95
C THR A 89 -5.02 -2.40 15.74
N PHE A 90 -4.80 -1.51 16.69
CA PHE A 90 -3.63 -0.66 16.78
C PHE A 90 -2.78 -1.14 17.96
N VAL A 91 -1.48 -1.35 17.76
CA VAL A 91 -0.55 -1.84 18.78
C VAL A 91 0.68 -0.95 18.80
N VAL A 92 1.09 -0.52 19.99
CA VAL A 92 2.34 0.22 20.22
C VAL A 92 3.00 -0.36 21.48
N GLY A 93 4.05 -1.17 21.30
CA GLY A 93 4.63 -1.92 22.41
C GLY A 93 3.56 -2.74 23.14
N SER A 94 3.35 -2.46 24.43
CA SER A 94 2.31 -3.08 25.26
C SER A 94 0.93 -2.40 25.22
N SER A 95 0.82 -1.23 24.60
CA SER A 95 -0.44 -0.48 24.46
C SER A 95 -1.26 -1.00 23.27
N LYS A 96 -2.59 -0.96 23.39
CA LYS A 96 -3.48 -1.52 22.37
C LYS A 96 -4.82 -0.80 22.27
N ILE A 97 -5.30 -0.62 21.05
CA ILE A 97 -6.70 -0.28 20.76
C ILE A 97 -7.26 -1.39 19.86
N VAL A 98 -8.40 -1.96 20.23
CA VAL A 98 -9.08 -3.00 19.44
C VAL A 98 -10.54 -2.62 19.26
N MET A 99 -10.99 -2.56 18.00
CA MET A 99 -12.40 -2.47 17.64
C MET A 99 -12.84 -3.82 17.09
N ASN A 100 -13.90 -4.41 17.62
CA ASN A 100 -14.41 -5.71 17.19
C ASN A 100 -15.77 -5.56 16.47
N ALA A 101 -16.08 -6.51 15.60
CA ALA A 101 -17.35 -6.55 14.87
C ALA A 101 -18.57 -6.77 15.78
N ASP A 102 -18.38 -7.24 17.02
CA ASP A 102 -19.43 -7.35 18.03
C ASP A 102 -19.81 -6.01 18.70
N GLY A 103 -19.21 -4.90 18.25
CA GLY A 103 -19.43 -3.56 18.78
C GLY A 103 -18.53 -3.19 19.96
N THR A 104 -17.74 -4.11 20.50
CA THR A 104 -16.84 -3.80 21.61
C THR A 104 -15.61 -3.02 21.14
N ILE A 105 -15.25 -1.98 21.91
CA ILE A 105 -14.00 -1.24 21.76
C ILE A 105 -13.20 -1.40 23.05
N LYS A 106 -11.96 -1.91 22.93
CA LYS A 106 -11.03 -2.11 24.05
C LYS A 106 -9.84 -1.17 23.90
N ILE A 107 -9.60 -0.37 24.93
CA ILE A 107 -8.44 0.53 25.02
C ILE A 107 -7.61 0.05 26.22
N LEU A 108 -6.35 -0.31 25.97
CA LEU A 108 -5.41 -0.78 26.97
C LEU A 108 -4.16 0.09 26.96
N GLY A 109 -3.95 0.79 28.06
CA GLY A 109 -2.71 1.48 28.41
C GLY A 109 -2.23 0.94 29.75
N PRO A 110 -1.25 0.02 29.79
CA PRO A 110 -0.93 -0.76 30.99
C PRO A 110 -0.51 0.08 32.19
N SER A 111 0.08 1.25 31.98
CA SER A 111 0.42 2.20 33.05
C SER A 111 -0.71 3.20 33.32
N ARG A 112 -1.34 3.72 32.26
CA ARG A 112 -2.39 4.75 32.32
C ARG A 112 -3.17 4.78 31.00
N VAL A 113 -4.47 5.04 31.08
CA VAL A 113 -5.30 5.47 29.94
C VAL A 113 -5.90 6.80 30.33
N ASP A 114 -5.49 7.85 29.62
CA ASP A 114 -6.03 9.18 29.81
C ASP A 114 -7.21 9.38 28.85
N ILE A 115 -8.41 9.56 29.38
CA ILE A 115 -9.61 9.95 28.62
C ILE A 115 -10.00 11.32 29.16
N ASN A 116 -9.93 12.35 28.30
CA ASN A 116 -10.11 13.76 28.67
C ASN A 116 -9.23 14.24 29.85
N PRO A 117 -7.89 14.01 29.87
CA PRO A 117 -7.04 14.41 31.00
C PRO A 117 -6.92 15.92 31.23
N GLY A 118 -7.55 16.74 30.37
CA GLY A 118 -7.50 18.21 30.38
C GLY A 118 -8.86 18.90 30.55
N GLU A 119 -9.93 18.18 30.91
CA GLU A 119 -11.18 18.83 31.33
C GLU A 119 -11.10 19.19 32.83
N LYS A 120 -11.11 20.50 33.12
CA LYS A 120 -11.68 21.04 34.36
C LYS A 120 -13.18 21.20 34.16
#